data_AF-A0A837ZNB5-F1
#
_entry.id   AF-A0A837ZNB5-F1
#
_cell.length_a   1.000
_cell.length_b   1.000
_cell.length_c   1.000
_cell.angle_alpha   90.00
_cell.angle_beta   90.00
_cell.angle_gamma   90.00
#
_symmetry.space_group_name_H-M   'P 1'
#
loop_
_entity.id
_entity.type
_entity.pdbx_description
1 polymer ?
#
loop_
_entity_poly.entity_id
_entity_poly.type
_entity_poly.pdbx_seq_one_letter_code
_entity_poly.pdbx_strand_id
1 'polypeptide(L)'
;MLTEIRIESLGAIPSATAEFDSGLTVLTGETGAGKTMVVTGLHLLGGARADANRVRVGADRAVVEGRFLTVDPLGAEPAEVTDILDSSGAQRDDDGSVIATRSVTTDGRSRAYLGGRSVPAKSLAGFTAGLLTVHGQNDQLRLMRPDQQLAALDRFASEGPAGIEALLTTYRKRREEWLTARRDLIDRTHRARELAQEADRLGFALNEIDAVDPKLGEDDQLTADIHRLSELDALRDAAASARSALAGADDADGGSDSAIDRIAKAKALLEGTDEAALRTLAPQLAEALAVVSDVSRELTAFTDELPSDASTLEGKLARQGQLRTLTRKYAADLNGVMAWAQEARSRLAEVDTSEETLAALSQRVDRLAGELAAAATGLTKARTKAAKALGKAVTGELAGLAMDRAAFTIAVEPIPARADDSAPLQLSPGQAVHAGSSGTDAVEFGFAAHRDNPMLPLAKSASGGELSRVMLALEVVLAASTAGTTMVFDEVDAGVGGRAAVQIGRRLAKLAHTHQVIVVTHLPQVAAFADIHLTVDRVNSKGSGVRRLDDEDRVAELARMLAGLGDSDTGRAHARELLDAARSERA
;
A
#
# COMPACT_ATOMS: atom_id res chain seq x y z
N MET A 1 19.33 -7.87 -32.37
CA MET A 1 20.46 -6.92 -32.15
C MET A 1 20.17 -5.49 -32.64
N LEU A 2 20.92 -4.48 -32.20
CA LEU A 2 20.91 -3.10 -32.72
C LEU A 2 21.90 -2.99 -33.89
N THR A 3 21.47 -2.58 -35.09
CA THR A 3 22.34 -2.50 -36.27
C THR A 3 22.79 -1.09 -36.59
N GLU A 4 21.96 -0.09 -36.25
CA GLU A 4 22.23 1.32 -36.56
C GLU A 4 21.62 2.21 -35.49
N ILE A 5 22.32 3.29 -35.14
CA ILE A 5 21.75 4.43 -34.41
C ILE A 5 22.02 5.74 -35.16
N ARG A 6 20.98 6.56 -35.28
CA ARG A 6 21.05 7.92 -35.80
C ARG A 6 20.59 8.90 -34.73
N ILE A 7 21.42 9.92 -34.49
CA ILE A 7 21.19 10.94 -33.47
C ILE A 7 21.22 12.30 -34.14
N GLU A 8 20.18 13.11 -33.95
CA GLU A 8 20.09 14.47 -34.46
C GLU A 8 19.82 15.47 -33.34
N SER A 9 20.60 16.54 -33.30
CA SER A 9 20.44 17.69 -32.41
C SER A 9 20.38 17.35 -30.91
N LEU A 10 21.14 16.35 -30.46
CA LEU A 10 21.23 15.92 -29.06
C LEU A 10 22.53 16.41 -28.42
N GLY A 11 22.42 17.37 -27.49
CA GLY A 11 23.53 17.96 -26.76
C GLY A 11 24.56 18.58 -27.71
N ALA A 12 25.78 18.03 -27.69
CA ALA A 12 26.88 18.48 -28.56
C ALA A 12 26.80 17.93 -30.00
N ILE A 13 25.93 16.95 -30.27
CA ILE A 13 25.82 16.25 -31.55
C ILE A 13 24.82 16.97 -32.48
N PRO A 14 25.23 17.50 -33.65
CA PRO A 14 24.30 17.92 -34.71
C PRO A 14 23.60 16.75 -35.35
N SER A 15 24.40 15.80 -35.79
CA SER A 15 24.02 14.61 -36.52
C SER A 15 25.14 13.61 -36.34
N ALA A 16 24.82 12.41 -35.91
CA ALA A 16 25.74 11.28 -35.85
C ALA A 16 24.99 10.03 -36.30
N THR A 17 25.66 9.20 -37.09
CA THR A 17 25.19 7.87 -37.48
C THR A 17 26.28 6.88 -37.11
N ALA A 18 25.91 5.80 -36.43
CA ALA A 18 26.82 4.72 -36.08
C ALA A 18 26.19 3.38 -36.45
N GLU A 19 26.96 2.59 -37.19
CA GLU A 19 26.61 1.22 -37.56
C GLU A 19 27.28 0.26 -36.57
N PHE A 20 26.52 -0.71 -36.10
CA PHE A 20 26.95 -1.74 -35.17
C PHE A 20 26.80 -3.11 -35.81
N ASP A 21 27.67 -4.03 -35.40
CA ASP A 21 27.62 -5.44 -35.78
C ASP A 21 27.59 -6.30 -34.52
N SER A 22 27.44 -7.60 -34.68
CA SER A 22 27.70 -8.59 -33.66
C SER A 22 29.13 -8.47 -33.10
N GLY A 23 29.35 -9.00 -31.90
CA GLY A 23 30.65 -8.94 -31.23
C GLY A 23 30.83 -7.68 -30.35
N LEU A 24 32.08 -7.32 -30.10
CA LEU A 24 32.50 -6.22 -29.25
C LEU A 24 32.76 -4.95 -30.08
N THR A 25 31.85 -3.99 -30.01
CA THR A 25 32.06 -2.64 -30.53
C THR A 25 32.56 -1.71 -29.42
N VAL A 26 33.66 -0.99 -29.67
CA VAL A 26 34.18 0.02 -28.75
C VAL A 26 34.06 1.41 -29.36
N LEU A 27 33.59 2.37 -28.55
CA LEU A 27 33.52 3.79 -28.88
C LEU A 27 34.58 4.59 -28.11
N THR A 28 35.55 5.16 -28.82
CA THR A 28 36.60 6.05 -28.30
C THR A 28 36.47 7.48 -28.86
N GLY A 29 37.41 8.35 -28.51
CA GLY A 29 37.42 9.75 -28.96
C GLY A 29 37.90 10.74 -27.90
N GLU A 30 38.25 11.94 -28.35
CA GLU A 30 38.90 13.00 -27.56
C GLU A 30 37.94 13.73 -26.60
N THR A 31 36.70 13.96 -27.01
CA THR A 31 35.73 14.70 -26.19
C THR A 31 34.79 13.76 -25.44
N GLY A 32 34.70 13.93 -24.11
CA GLY A 32 33.73 13.19 -23.29
C GLY A 32 32.28 13.43 -23.73
N ALA A 33 31.96 14.65 -24.15
CA ALA A 33 30.61 15.06 -24.55
C ALA A 33 30.03 14.24 -25.72
N GLY A 34 30.83 13.88 -26.73
CA GLY A 34 30.34 13.11 -27.88
C GLY A 34 29.96 11.68 -27.51
N LYS A 35 30.83 11.00 -26.74
CA LYS A 35 30.60 9.63 -26.26
C LYS A 35 29.38 9.55 -25.33
N THR A 36 29.29 10.47 -24.37
CA THR A 36 28.15 10.56 -23.45
C THR A 36 26.84 10.81 -24.19
N MET A 37 26.84 11.56 -25.30
CA MET A 37 25.62 11.79 -26.08
C MET A 37 25.18 10.55 -26.87
N VAL A 38 26.08 9.72 -27.37
CA VAL A 38 25.73 8.42 -27.98
C VAL A 38 25.07 7.51 -26.94
N VAL A 39 25.67 7.39 -25.75
CA VAL A 39 25.09 6.63 -24.64
C VAL A 39 23.76 7.20 -24.18
N THR A 40 23.63 8.52 -24.13
CA THR A 40 22.36 9.20 -23.83
C THR A 40 21.29 8.84 -24.86
N GLY A 41 21.64 8.77 -26.14
CA GLY A 41 20.72 8.35 -27.20
C GLY A 41 20.22 6.93 -26.97
N LEU A 42 21.12 6.01 -26.64
CA LEU A 42 20.78 4.62 -26.31
C LEU A 42 19.86 4.52 -25.08
N HIS A 43 20.14 5.27 -24.01
CA HIS A 43 19.23 5.35 -22.85
C HIS A 43 17.85 5.90 -23.24
N LEU A 44 17.79 6.92 -24.11
CA LEU A 44 16.55 7.52 -24.55
C LEU A 44 15.69 6.55 -25.37
N LEU A 45 16.33 5.74 -26.24
CA LEU A 45 15.69 4.63 -26.94
C LEU A 45 15.22 3.55 -25.96
N GLY A 46 16.06 3.20 -24.98
CA GLY A 46 15.76 2.25 -23.89
C GLY A 46 14.67 2.70 -22.91
N GLY A 47 13.94 3.78 -23.20
CA GLY A 47 12.79 4.22 -22.40
C GLY A 47 13.12 5.20 -21.27
N ALA A 48 14.37 5.66 -21.13
CA ALA A 48 14.74 6.63 -20.10
C ALA A 48 13.93 7.94 -20.22
N ARG A 49 13.90 8.70 -19.12
CA ARG A 49 13.19 9.99 -19.08
C ARG A 49 13.83 10.96 -20.07
N ALA A 50 13.00 11.57 -20.91
CA ALA A 50 13.41 12.64 -21.80
C ALA A 50 13.81 13.90 -21.02
N ASP A 51 14.86 14.57 -21.45
CA ASP A 51 15.39 15.79 -20.85
C ASP A 51 15.51 16.89 -21.92
N ALA A 52 14.70 17.95 -21.78
CA ALA A 52 14.67 19.08 -22.72
C ALA A 52 16.01 19.84 -22.75
N ASN A 53 16.77 19.82 -21.65
CA ASN A 53 18.06 20.49 -21.57
C ASN A 53 19.13 19.80 -22.43
N ARG A 54 18.85 18.58 -22.90
CA ARG A 54 19.71 17.86 -23.84
C ARG A 54 19.37 18.15 -25.29
N VAL A 55 18.35 18.96 -25.59
CA VAL A 55 18.15 19.45 -26.95
C VAL A 55 19.23 20.49 -27.26
N ARG A 56 19.89 20.35 -28.40
CA ARG A 56 20.96 21.24 -28.81
C ARG A 56 20.47 22.69 -28.89
N VAL A 57 21.29 23.63 -28.40
CA VAL A 57 21.03 25.07 -28.51
C VAL A 57 20.85 25.46 -29.98
N GLY A 58 19.72 26.11 -30.29
CA GLY A 58 19.35 26.52 -31.65
C GLY A 58 18.59 25.47 -32.46
N ALA A 59 18.29 24.30 -31.90
CA ALA A 59 17.41 23.31 -32.51
C ALA A 59 16.05 23.24 -31.78
N ASP A 60 14.97 22.99 -32.54
CA ASP A 60 13.62 22.87 -31.97
C ASP A 60 13.36 21.53 -31.27
N ARG A 61 14.09 20.48 -31.69
CA ARG A 61 13.97 19.11 -31.17
C ARG A 61 15.26 18.31 -31.34
N ALA A 62 15.45 17.34 -30.47
CA ALA A 62 16.39 16.24 -30.63
C ALA A 62 15.64 14.97 -31.11
N VAL A 63 16.27 14.17 -31.96
CA VAL A 63 15.72 12.90 -32.46
C VAL A 63 16.78 11.82 -32.31
N VAL A 64 16.38 10.67 -31.79
CA VAL A 64 17.21 9.47 -31.74
C VAL A 64 16.42 8.34 -32.39
N GLU A 65 17.04 7.69 -33.35
CA GLU A 65 16.49 6.57 -34.11
C GLU A 65 17.44 5.39 -34.01
N GLY A 66 16.89 4.21 -33.72
CA GLY A 66 17.63 2.95 -33.69
C GLY A 66 16.95 1.92 -34.58
N ARG A 67 17.75 1.19 -35.36
CA ARG A 67 17.30 0.06 -36.18
C ARG A 67 17.62 -1.24 -35.45
N PHE A 68 16.58 -1.99 -35.10
CA PHE A 68 16.70 -3.24 -34.35
C PHE A 68 16.35 -4.42 -35.23
N LEU A 69 17.29 -5.31 -35.47
CA LEU A 69 17.01 -6.60 -36.10
C LEU A 69 16.32 -7.50 -35.06
N THR A 70 15.05 -7.85 -35.33
CA THR A 70 14.19 -8.63 -34.41
C THR A 70 14.21 -10.13 -34.69
N VAL A 71 14.62 -10.51 -35.90
CA VAL A 71 14.82 -11.90 -36.34
C VAL A 71 16.33 -12.13 -36.38
N ASP A 72 16.89 -12.64 -35.29
CA ASP A 72 18.34 -12.75 -35.09
C ASP A 72 18.88 -14.13 -35.55
N PRO A 73 20.10 -14.21 -36.12
CA PRO A 73 20.90 -15.45 -36.19
C PRO A 73 21.31 -16.04 -34.82
N LEU A 74 21.33 -15.23 -33.74
CA LEU A 74 21.86 -15.60 -32.41
C LEU A 74 20.80 -16.14 -31.42
N GLY A 75 19.50 -16.11 -31.75
CA GLY A 75 18.46 -16.57 -30.83
C GLY A 75 17.03 -16.41 -31.36
N ALA A 76 16.07 -16.98 -30.65
CA ALA A 76 14.64 -16.83 -30.97
C ALA A 76 14.13 -15.42 -30.60
N GLU A 77 13.18 -14.91 -31.37
CA GLU A 77 12.52 -13.63 -31.09
C GLU A 77 11.81 -13.69 -29.72
N PRO A 78 12.01 -12.70 -28.82
CA PRO A 78 11.26 -12.65 -27.58
C PRO A 78 9.76 -12.51 -27.88
N ALA A 79 8.92 -13.39 -27.34
CA ALA A 79 7.46 -13.37 -27.58
C ALA A 79 6.82 -11.99 -27.29
N GLU A 80 7.34 -11.29 -26.28
CA GLU A 80 6.90 -9.94 -25.90
C GLU A 80 7.12 -8.90 -27.00
N VAL A 81 8.14 -9.05 -27.86
CA VAL A 81 8.41 -8.13 -28.97
C VAL A 81 7.31 -8.22 -30.01
N THR A 82 6.89 -9.44 -30.37
CA THR A 82 5.79 -9.67 -31.31
C THR A 82 4.47 -9.13 -30.77
N ASP A 83 4.13 -9.40 -29.50
CA ASP A 83 2.90 -8.89 -28.88
C ASP A 83 2.84 -7.34 -28.87
N ILE A 84 3.98 -6.68 -28.63
CA ILE A 84 4.06 -5.21 -28.65
C ILE A 84 3.89 -4.67 -30.07
N LEU A 85 4.49 -5.31 -31.08
CA LEU A 85 4.33 -4.90 -32.47
C LEU A 85 2.88 -5.05 -32.93
N ASP A 86 2.24 -6.17 -32.63
CA ASP A 86 0.84 -6.45 -32.99
C ASP A 86 -0.14 -5.50 -32.29
N SER A 87 0.03 -5.29 -30.99
CA SER A 87 -0.83 -4.38 -30.22
C SER A 87 -0.65 -2.91 -30.58
N SER A 88 0.51 -2.51 -31.12
CA SER A 88 0.78 -1.14 -31.58
C SER A 88 0.51 -0.91 -33.06
N GLY A 89 0.30 -1.98 -33.84
CA GLY A 89 0.18 -1.93 -35.30
C GLY A 89 1.48 -1.50 -36.00
N ALA A 90 2.62 -1.64 -35.32
CA ALA A 90 3.94 -1.33 -35.86
C ALA A 90 4.36 -2.40 -36.88
N GLN A 91 5.06 -1.99 -37.94
CA GLN A 91 5.49 -2.89 -39.01
C GLN A 91 7.00 -3.10 -38.98
N ARG A 92 7.42 -4.31 -39.36
CA ARG A 92 8.82 -4.64 -39.66
C ARG A 92 9.14 -4.18 -41.09
N ASP A 93 10.40 -3.80 -41.32
CA ASP A 93 10.94 -3.58 -42.65
C ASP A 93 11.17 -4.94 -43.37
N ASP A 94 11.44 -4.90 -44.67
CA ASP A 94 11.63 -6.10 -45.52
C ASP A 94 12.79 -6.99 -45.04
N ASP A 95 13.77 -6.42 -44.34
CA ASP A 95 14.93 -7.12 -43.76
C ASP A 95 14.65 -7.70 -42.36
N GLY A 96 13.41 -7.59 -41.86
CA GLY A 96 13.02 -8.04 -40.52
C GLY A 96 13.47 -7.10 -39.39
N SER A 97 13.98 -5.92 -39.72
CA SER A 97 14.32 -4.88 -38.74
C SER A 97 13.10 -4.03 -38.36
N VAL A 98 13.16 -3.41 -37.19
CA VAL A 98 12.16 -2.46 -36.70
C VAL A 98 12.87 -1.17 -36.36
N ILE A 99 12.36 -0.07 -36.90
CA ILE A 99 12.84 1.28 -36.58
C ILE A 99 12.11 1.77 -35.33
N ALA A 100 12.90 2.13 -34.32
CA ALA A 100 12.46 2.70 -33.06
C ALA A 100 12.98 4.13 -32.95
N THR A 101 12.09 5.11 -32.82
CA THR A 101 12.45 6.53 -32.81
C THR A 101 11.90 7.22 -31.57
N ARG A 102 12.73 8.02 -30.90
CA ARG A 102 12.32 8.91 -29.82
C ARG A 102 12.73 10.33 -30.13
N SER A 103 11.78 11.26 -30.05
CA SER A 103 12.04 12.70 -30.22
C SER A 103 11.68 13.48 -28.95
N VAL A 104 12.44 14.53 -28.66
CA VAL A 104 12.25 15.43 -27.51
C VAL A 104 12.33 16.87 -28.01
N THR A 105 11.31 17.67 -27.75
CA THR A 105 11.28 19.10 -28.09
C THR A 105 11.82 19.95 -26.93
N THR A 106 12.21 21.19 -27.21
CA THR A 106 12.72 22.15 -26.20
C THR A 106 11.72 22.49 -25.10
N ASP A 107 10.42 22.33 -25.36
CA ASP A 107 9.34 22.49 -24.38
C ASP A 107 9.11 21.23 -23.51
N GLY A 108 9.94 20.19 -23.68
CA GLY A 108 9.90 18.95 -22.90
C GLY A 108 8.90 17.90 -23.36
N ARG A 109 8.16 18.13 -24.45
CA ARG A 109 7.29 17.09 -25.01
C ARG A 109 8.14 15.99 -25.66
N SER A 110 7.88 14.73 -25.27
CA SER A 110 8.53 13.55 -25.85
C SER A 110 7.52 12.75 -26.67
N ARG A 111 7.93 12.32 -27.87
CA ARG A 111 7.16 11.42 -28.73
C ARG A 111 7.98 10.17 -29.05
N ALA A 112 7.32 9.03 -29.09
CA ALA A 112 7.90 7.75 -29.46
C ALA A 112 7.21 7.21 -30.71
N TYR A 113 8.00 6.55 -31.56
CA TYR A 113 7.54 5.88 -32.76
C TYR A 113 8.20 4.50 -32.83
N LEU A 114 7.45 3.52 -33.33
CA LEU A 114 7.90 2.15 -33.54
C LEU A 114 7.33 1.66 -34.88
N GLY A 115 8.18 1.16 -35.78
CA GLY A 115 7.78 0.65 -37.09
C GLY A 115 6.89 1.64 -37.87
N GLY A 116 7.24 2.93 -37.83
CA GLY A 116 6.49 4.01 -38.49
C GLY A 116 5.20 4.48 -37.80
N ARG A 117 4.79 3.86 -36.67
CA ARG A 117 3.59 4.25 -35.91
C ARG A 117 3.95 5.02 -34.65
N SER A 118 3.12 6.00 -34.27
CA SER A 118 3.26 6.67 -32.97
C SER A 118 2.77 5.76 -31.85
N VAL A 119 3.59 5.60 -30.80
CA VAL A 119 3.29 4.72 -29.68
C VAL A 119 3.52 5.45 -28.34
N PRO A 120 2.88 5.00 -27.24
CA PRO A 120 3.25 5.45 -25.91
C PRO A 120 4.73 5.15 -25.61
N ALA A 121 5.41 6.02 -24.87
CA ALA A 121 6.81 5.81 -24.48
C ALA A 121 7.02 4.49 -23.70
N LYS A 122 5.99 4.03 -22.98
CA LYS A 122 6.01 2.73 -22.28
C LYS A 122 6.06 1.55 -23.24
N SER A 123 5.37 1.62 -24.39
CA SER A 123 5.41 0.57 -25.41
C SER A 123 6.78 0.50 -26.08
N LEU A 124 7.39 1.65 -26.40
CA LEU A 124 8.77 1.71 -26.88
C LEU A 124 9.74 1.11 -25.84
N ALA A 125 9.61 1.50 -24.57
CA ALA A 125 10.44 0.98 -23.49
C ALA A 125 10.30 -0.55 -23.34
N GLY A 126 9.08 -1.07 -23.43
CA GLY A 126 8.81 -2.51 -23.42
C GLY A 126 9.47 -3.23 -24.60
N PHE A 127 9.34 -2.69 -25.82
CA PHE A 127 10.00 -3.24 -27.01
C PHE A 127 11.52 -3.29 -26.85
N THR A 128 12.13 -2.19 -26.40
CA THR A 128 13.59 -2.13 -26.23
C THR A 128 14.09 -2.96 -25.05
N ALA A 129 13.29 -3.20 -24.00
CA ALA A 129 13.74 -3.92 -22.81
C ALA A 129 14.19 -5.36 -23.11
N GLY A 130 13.62 -6.00 -24.14
CA GLY A 130 14.01 -7.34 -24.59
C GLY A 130 15.19 -7.35 -25.57
N LEU A 131 15.63 -6.19 -26.08
CA LEU A 131 16.61 -6.10 -27.17
C LEU A 131 17.86 -5.28 -26.82
N LEU A 132 17.72 -4.31 -25.92
CA LEU A 132 18.75 -3.35 -25.53
C LEU A 132 18.77 -3.20 -24.02
N THR A 133 19.87 -3.59 -23.41
CA THR A 133 20.18 -3.28 -22.02
C THR A 133 21.33 -2.30 -21.98
N VAL A 134 21.10 -1.12 -21.39
CA VAL A 134 22.15 -0.12 -21.17
C VAL A 134 22.58 -0.21 -19.72
N HIS A 135 23.88 -0.30 -19.48
CA HIS A 135 24.52 -0.34 -18.18
C HIS A 135 25.41 0.91 -18.05
N GLY A 136 24.99 1.85 -17.22
CA GLY A 136 25.78 3.04 -16.88
C GLY A 136 25.66 3.39 -15.40
N GLN A 137 26.13 4.59 -15.03
CA GLN A 137 26.14 5.07 -13.65
C GLN A 137 24.75 5.02 -12.97
N ASN A 138 23.67 5.23 -13.72
CA ASN A 138 22.30 5.15 -13.21
C ASN A 138 21.82 3.71 -12.92
N ASP A 139 22.27 2.72 -13.70
CA ASP A 139 21.90 1.31 -13.48
C ASP A 139 22.69 0.69 -12.33
N GLN A 140 23.91 1.14 -12.09
CA GLN A 140 24.67 0.80 -10.89
C GLN A 140 23.90 1.20 -9.62
N LEU A 141 23.26 2.39 -9.62
CA LEU A 141 22.38 2.83 -8.52
C LEU A 141 21.07 2.04 -8.46
N ARG A 142 20.58 1.53 -9.58
CA ARG A 142 19.35 0.73 -9.65
C ARG A 142 19.53 -0.66 -9.01
N LEU A 143 20.66 -1.32 -9.26
CA LEU A 143 21.04 -2.60 -8.64
C LEU A 143 21.33 -2.50 -7.14
N MET A 144 21.42 -1.29 -6.57
CA MET A 144 21.45 -1.08 -5.12
C MET A 144 20.06 -1.21 -4.47
N ARG A 145 18.97 -1.23 -5.26
CA ARG A 145 17.61 -1.34 -4.73
C ARG A 145 17.23 -2.81 -4.46
N PRO A 146 16.64 -3.14 -3.30
CA PRO A 146 16.29 -4.52 -2.94
C PRO A 146 15.37 -5.22 -3.96
N ASP A 147 14.42 -4.51 -4.54
CA ASP A 147 13.50 -5.03 -5.56
C ASP A 147 14.22 -5.45 -6.85
N GLN A 148 15.28 -4.73 -7.22
CA GLN A 148 16.08 -5.05 -8.41
C GLN A 148 17.06 -6.20 -8.14
N GLN A 149 17.59 -6.29 -6.92
CA GLN A 149 18.42 -7.42 -6.49
C GLN A 149 17.62 -8.72 -6.47
N LEU A 150 16.38 -8.68 -5.98
CA LEU A 150 15.45 -9.80 -6.05
C LEU A 150 15.20 -10.22 -7.51
N ALA A 151 14.89 -9.27 -8.38
CA ALA A 151 14.65 -9.55 -9.79
C ALA A 151 15.89 -10.13 -10.50
N ALA A 152 17.09 -9.66 -10.18
CA ALA A 152 18.34 -10.19 -10.71
C ALA A 152 18.58 -11.64 -10.26
N LEU A 153 18.32 -11.95 -8.99
CA LEU A 153 18.42 -13.30 -8.46
C LEU A 153 17.39 -14.24 -9.12
N ASP A 154 16.16 -13.79 -9.27
CA ASP A 154 15.08 -14.56 -9.90
C ASP A 154 15.39 -14.82 -11.39
N ARG A 155 15.94 -13.83 -12.11
CA ARG A 155 16.40 -13.97 -13.50
C ARG A 155 17.48 -15.05 -13.64
N PHE A 156 18.50 -15.02 -12.79
CA PHE A 156 19.58 -16.00 -12.80
C PHE A 156 19.08 -17.45 -12.68
N ALA A 157 17.97 -17.67 -11.96
CA ALA A 157 17.38 -18.98 -11.74
C ALA A 157 16.10 -19.22 -12.57
N SER A 158 15.93 -18.48 -13.67
CA SER A 158 14.78 -18.61 -14.56
C SER A 158 14.89 -19.80 -15.53
N GLU A 159 16.09 -20.33 -15.80
CA GLU A 159 16.27 -21.49 -16.69
C GLU A 159 16.09 -22.83 -15.94
N GLY A 160 15.03 -23.56 -16.27
CA GLY A 160 14.80 -24.96 -15.88
C GLY A 160 13.32 -25.33 -15.65
N PRO A 161 12.93 -26.62 -15.70
CA PRO A 161 11.54 -27.08 -15.53
C PRO A 161 10.92 -26.79 -14.14
N ALA A 162 11.73 -26.33 -13.19
CA ALA A 162 11.35 -25.89 -11.84
C ALA A 162 11.86 -24.47 -11.56
N GLY A 163 11.92 -23.62 -12.59
CA GLY A 163 12.41 -22.25 -12.52
C GLY A 163 11.60 -21.38 -11.54
N ILE A 164 12.24 -20.32 -11.04
CA ILE A 164 11.66 -19.44 -10.03
C ILE A 164 10.32 -18.85 -10.48
N GLU A 165 10.13 -18.55 -11.77
CA GLU A 165 8.88 -17.97 -12.28
C GLU A 165 7.65 -18.88 -12.09
N ALA A 166 7.82 -20.20 -12.24
CA ALA A 166 6.72 -21.16 -12.01
C ALA A 166 6.33 -21.22 -10.53
N LEU A 167 7.32 -21.18 -9.63
CA LEU A 167 7.08 -21.10 -8.18
C LEU A 167 6.42 -19.78 -7.80
N LEU A 168 6.86 -18.67 -8.41
CA LEU A 168 6.32 -17.34 -8.19
C LEU A 168 4.87 -17.22 -8.66
N THR A 169 4.55 -17.81 -9.83
CA THR A 169 3.18 -17.89 -10.34
C THR A 169 2.27 -18.68 -9.40
N THR A 170 2.74 -19.82 -8.91
CA THR A 170 2.02 -20.64 -7.93
C THR A 170 1.78 -19.87 -6.63
N TYR A 171 2.82 -19.20 -6.12
CA TYR A 171 2.74 -18.36 -4.93
C TYR A 171 1.73 -17.22 -5.10
N ARG A 172 1.80 -16.47 -6.21
CA ARG A 172 0.89 -15.35 -6.50
C ARG A 172 -0.57 -15.80 -6.53
N LYS A 173 -0.86 -16.94 -7.18
CA LYS A 173 -2.20 -17.52 -7.21
C LYS A 173 -2.71 -17.87 -5.81
N ARG A 174 -1.91 -18.57 -5.00
CA ARG A 174 -2.29 -18.92 -3.62
C ARG A 174 -2.47 -17.70 -2.74
N ARG A 175 -1.66 -16.67 -2.95
CA ARG A 175 -1.75 -15.39 -2.24
C ARG A 175 -3.06 -14.67 -2.55
N GLU A 176 -3.47 -14.64 -3.81
CA GLU A 176 -4.73 -14.02 -4.22
C GLU A 176 -5.95 -14.76 -3.64
N GLU A 177 -5.96 -16.09 -3.72
CA GLU A 177 -7.00 -16.94 -3.12
C GLU A 177 -7.11 -16.70 -1.60
N TRP A 178 -5.97 -16.69 -0.90
CA TRP A 178 -5.90 -16.45 0.54
C TRP A 178 -6.35 -15.03 0.92
N LEU A 179 -5.87 -13.98 0.23
CA LEU A 179 -6.26 -12.61 0.53
C LEU A 179 -7.75 -12.36 0.30
N THR A 180 -8.32 -12.96 -0.74
CA THR A 180 -9.76 -12.87 -1.02
C THR A 180 -10.57 -13.50 0.11
N ALA A 181 -10.23 -14.74 0.51
CA ALA A 181 -10.92 -15.40 1.62
C ALA A 181 -10.73 -14.68 2.96
N ARG A 182 -9.53 -14.15 3.23
CA ARG A 182 -9.25 -13.40 4.47
C ARG A 182 -10.04 -12.10 4.54
N ARG A 183 -10.16 -11.35 3.44
CA ARG A 183 -10.98 -10.13 3.39
C ARG A 183 -12.45 -10.46 3.63
N ASP A 184 -12.97 -11.52 3.01
CA ASP A 184 -14.34 -11.99 3.22
C ASP A 184 -14.57 -12.36 4.69
N LEU A 185 -13.62 -13.07 5.33
CA LEU A 185 -13.70 -13.42 6.75
C LEU A 185 -13.75 -12.17 7.64
N ILE A 186 -12.86 -11.20 7.41
CA ILE A 186 -12.80 -9.96 8.20
C ILE A 186 -14.11 -9.18 8.06
N ASP A 187 -14.59 -8.96 6.84
CA ASP A 187 -15.83 -8.23 6.55
C ASP A 187 -17.05 -8.90 7.20
N ARG A 188 -17.20 -10.23 7.04
CA ARG A 188 -18.31 -10.97 7.67
C ARG A 188 -18.20 -11.01 9.19
N THR A 189 -17.00 -11.10 9.74
CA THR A 189 -16.79 -11.06 11.20
C THR A 189 -17.18 -9.71 11.79
N HIS A 190 -16.84 -8.60 11.10
CA HIS A 190 -17.27 -7.26 11.49
C HIS A 190 -18.79 -7.12 11.45
N ARG A 191 -19.43 -7.52 10.34
CA ARG A 191 -20.91 -7.49 10.22
C ARG A 191 -21.60 -8.36 11.26
N ALA A 192 -21.11 -9.57 11.51
CA ALA A 192 -21.67 -10.45 12.53
C ALA A 192 -21.55 -9.85 13.93
N ARG A 193 -20.44 -9.16 14.23
CA ARG A 193 -20.26 -8.45 15.51
C ARG A 193 -21.23 -7.27 15.65
N GLU A 194 -21.45 -6.51 14.59
CA GLU A 194 -22.43 -5.41 14.57
C GLU A 194 -23.86 -5.93 14.77
N LEU A 195 -24.23 -6.98 14.04
CA LEU A 195 -25.54 -7.64 14.17
C LEU A 195 -25.75 -8.23 15.56
N ALA A 196 -24.72 -8.85 16.17
CA ALA A 196 -24.81 -9.36 17.53
C ALA A 196 -25.02 -8.23 18.56
N GLN A 197 -24.31 -7.11 18.42
CA GLN A 197 -24.51 -5.94 19.29
C GLN A 197 -25.91 -5.32 19.12
N GLU A 198 -26.42 -5.27 17.90
CA GLU A 198 -27.78 -4.83 17.64
C GLU A 198 -28.81 -5.78 18.24
N ALA A 199 -28.63 -7.09 18.07
CA ALA A 199 -29.49 -8.12 18.66
C ALA A 199 -29.51 -8.04 20.19
N ASP A 200 -28.36 -7.87 20.86
CA ASP A 200 -28.27 -7.68 22.30
C ASP A 200 -29.04 -6.43 22.75
N ARG A 201 -28.88 -5.32 22.03
CA ARG A 201 -29.59 -4.06 22.32
C ARG A 201 -31.10 -4.20 22.16
N LEU A 202 -31.55 -4.81 21.07
CA LEU A 202 -32.96 -5.05 20.80
C LEU A 202 -33.55 -6.02 21.83
N GLY A 203 -32.83 -7.10 22.17
CA GLY A 203 -33.24 -8.07 23.19
C GLY A 203 -33.38 -7.43 24.58
N PHE A 204 -32.44 -6.58 24.99
CA PHE A 204 -32.55 -5.84 26.24
C PHE A 204 -33.79 -4.92 26.27
N ALA A 205 -34.01 -4.17 25.20
CA ALA A 205 -35.15 -3.26 25.10
C ALA A 205 -36.49 -4.00 25.05
N LEU A 206 -36.57 -5.13 24.34
CA LEU A 206 -37.75 -5.98 24.32
C LEU A 206 -38.04 -6.56 25.70
N ASN A 207 -37.02 -7.06 26.42
CA ASN A 207 -37.19 -7.52 27.80
C ASN A 207 -37.70 -6.42 28.74
N GLU A 208 -37.24 -5.17 28.57
CA GLU A 208 -37.73 -4.03 29.36
C GLU A 208 -39.22 -3.74 29.09
N ILE A 209 -39.63 -3.78 27.82
CA ILE A 209 -41.04 -3.56 27.43
C ILE A 209 -41.91 -4.73 27.88
N ASP A 210 -41.46 -5.97 27.69
CA ASP A 210 -42.19 -7.20 28.02
C ASP A 210 -42.37 -7.36 29.53
N ALA A 211 -41.40 -6.91 30.34
CA ALA A 211 -41.52 -6.92 31.80
C ALA A 211 -42.61 -5.96 32.31
N VAL A 212 -42.88 -4.86 31.59
CA VAL A 212 -43.94 -3.91 31.93
C VAL A 212 -45.28 -4.37 31.36
N ASP A 213 -45.29 -5.12 30.26
CA ASP A 213 -46.50 -5.64 29.58
C ASP A 213 -47.58 -4.55 29.36
N PRO A 214 -47.27 -3.48 28.59
CA PRO A 214 -48.22 -2.41 28.32
C PRO A 214 -49.41 -2.90 27.49
N LYS A 215 -50.61 -2.41 27.80
CA LYS A 215 -51.84 -2.70 27.03
C LYS A 215 -52.27 -1.50 26.19
N LEU A 216 -52.95 -1.79 25.08
CA LEU A 216 -53.47 -0.76 24.18
C LEU A 216 -54.56 0.06 24.88
N GLY A 217 -54.41 1.39 24.88
CA GLY A 217 -55.32 2.34 25.54
C GLY A 217 -55.22 2.37 27.07
N GLU A 218 -54.23 1.71 27.65
CA GLU A 218 -54.04 1.66 29.11
C GLU A 218 -53.70 3.04 29.70
N ASP A 219 -52.89 3.83 29.01
CA ASP A 219 -52.44 5.15 29.42
C ASP A 219 -53.58 6.18 29.52
N ASP A 220 -54.49 6.17 28.55
CA ASP A 220 -55.68 7.01 28.56
C ASP A 220 -56.61 6.64 29.72
N GLN A 221 -56.87 5.34 29.90
CA GLN A 221 -57.70 4.83 30.99
C GLN A 221 -57.11 5.16 32.37
N LEU A 222 -55.80 4.94 32.52
CA LEU A 222 -55.09 5.20 33.77
C LEU A 222 -55.09 6.69 34.12
N THR A 223 -54.93 7.57 33.14
CA THR A 223 -54.98 9.02 33.33
C THR A 223 -56.36 9.49 33.79
N ALA A 224 -57.43 8.96 33.17
CA ALA A 224 -58.80 9.25 33.58
C ALA A 224 -59.09 8.77 35.01
N ASP A 225 -58.65 7.56 35.36
CA ASP A 225 -58.83 7.00 36.70
C ASP A 225 -58.05 7.78 37.77
N ILE A 226 -56.79 8.15 37.50
CA ILE A 226 -55.97 8.95 38.42
C ILE A 226 -56.63 10.30 38.67
N HIS A 227 -57.12 10.97 37.63
CA HIS A 227 -57.80 12.27 37.78
C HIS A 227 -59.01 12.14 38.70
N ARG A 228 -59.89 11.16 38.44
CA ARG A 228 -61.09 10.90 39.25
C ARG A 228 -60.75 10.60 40.71
N LEU A 229 -59.74 9.75 40.96
CA LEU A 229 -59.34 9.38 42.31
C LEU A 229 -58.67 10.54 43.06
N SER A 230 -57.85 11.34 42.37
CA SER A 230 -57.23 12.54 42.95
C SER A 230 -58.27 13.61 43.31
N GLU A 231 -59.32 13.76 42.52
CA GLU A 231 -60.46 14.64 42.87
C GLU A 231 -61.19 14.14 44.12
N LEU A 232 -61.41 12.83 44.24
CA LEU A 232 -62.04 12.23 45.43
C LEU A 232 -61.18 12.41 46.70
N ASP A 233 -59.86 12.22 46.60
CA ASP A 233 -58.94 12.44 47.72
C ASP A 233 -58.90 13.93 48.11
N ALA A 234 -58.88 14.85 47.15
CA ALA A 234 -58.95 16.28 47.42
C ALA A 234 -60.26 16.67 48.15
N LEU A 235 -61.39 16.07 47.78
CA LEU A 235 -62.67 16.26 48.49
C LEU A 235 -62.62 15.70 49.90
N ARG A 236 -62.03 14.52 50.10
CA ARG A 236 -61.85 13.89 51.41
C ARG A 236 -60.96 14.75 52.31
N ASP A 237 -59.83 15.23 51.81
CA ASP A 237 -58.90 16.08 52.56
C ASP A 237 -59.55 17.41 52.95
N ALA A 238 -60.31 18.03 52.03
CA ALA A 238 -61.03 19.26 52.31
C ALA A 238 -62.09 19.06 53.42
N ALA A 239 -62.89 17.99 53.33
CA ALA A 239 -63.91 17.67 54.32
C ALA A 239 -63.32 17.29 55.69
N ALA A 240 -62.26 16.47 55.71
CA ALA A 240 -61.55 16.08 56.94
C ALA A 240 -60.86 17.29 57.60
N SER A 241 -60.23 18.17 56.82
CA SER A 241 -59.61 19.41 57.32
C SER A 241 -60.66 20.38 57.89
N ALA A 242 -61.80 20.54 57.20
CA ALA A 242 -62.92 21.34 57.70
C ALA A 242 -63.47 20.75 59.01
N ARG A 243 -63.70 19.43 59.08
CA ARG A 243 -64.14 18.75 60.31
C ARG A 243 -63.16 18.98 61.45
N SER A 244 -61.86 18.79 61.20
CA SER A 244 -60.81 19.00 62.20
C SER A 244 -60.77 20.44 62.72
N ALA A 245 -60.96 21.44 61.85
CA ALA A 245 -61.05 22.84 62.27
C ALA A 245 -62.29 23.13 63.13
N LEU A 246 -63.42 22.46 62.88
CA LEU A 246 -64.67 22.68 63.61
C LEU A 246 -64.72 21.93 64.95
N ALA A 247 -64.33 20.66 64.97
CA ALA A 247 -64.51 19.75 66.11
C ALA A 247 -63.21 19.26 66.76
N GLY A 248 -62.05 19.67 66.26
CA GLY A 248 -60.74 19.22 66.73
C GLY A 248 -60.26 17.97 65.98
N ALA A 249 -58.97 17.68 66.09
CA ALA A 249 -58.41 16.42 65.59
C ALA A 249 -58.76 15.27 66.54
N ASP A 250 -58.89 14.05 66.01
CA ASP A 250 -59.18 12.85 66.82
C ASP A 250 -57.99 12.42 67.70
N ASP A 251 -56.80 13.00 67.48
CA ASP A 251 -55.59 12.72 68.27
C ASP A 251 -55.62 13.46 69.61
N ALA A 252 -55.69 12.66 70.68
CA ALA A 252 -55.99 13.06 72.05
C ALA A 252 -54.86 13.82 72.79
N ASP A 253 -53.87 14.37 72.10
CA ASP A 253 -52.72 15.01 72.76
C ASP A 253 -52.50 16.45 72.25
N GLY A 254 -53.08 17.41 72.99
CA GLY A 254 -52.73 18.82 72.89
C GLY A 254 -53.86 19.77 72.52
N GLY A 255 -54.64 20.19 73.52
CA GLY A 255 -55.39 21.46 73.52
C GLY A 255 -56.14 21.81 72.24
N SER A 256 -57.17 21.04 71.89
CA SER A 256 -58.10 21.38 70.81
C SER A 256 -58.69 22.78 71.03
N ASP A 257 -58.29 23.72 70.19
CA ASP A 257 -58.80 25.09 70.12
C ASP A 257 -59.85 25.17 68.99
N SER A 258 -60.70 24.14 68.92
CA SER A 258 -61.71 23.96 67.87
C SER A 258 -62.76 25.07 67.93
N ALA A 259 -63.45 25.29 66.81
CA ALA A 259 -64.55 26.27 66.78
C ALA A 259 -65.61 25.94 67.83
N ILE A 260 -65.98 24.66 67.99
CA ILE A 260 -66.93 24.18 69.00
C ILE A 260 -66.43 24.50 70.41
N ASP A 261 -65.16 24.19 70.72
CA ASP A 261 -64.59 24.42 72.06
C ASP A 261 -64.51 25.91 72.41
N ARG A 262 -64.11 26.75 71.43
CA ARG A 262 -64.04 28.22 71.60
C ARG A 262 -65.42 28.84 71.81
N ILE A 263 -66.42 28.41 71.03
CA ILE A 263 -67.80 28.91 71.17
C ILE A 263 -68.38 28.46 72.51
N ALA A 264 -68.17 27.20 72.91
CA ALA A 264 -68.63 26.66 74.19
C ALA A 264 -67.99 27.40 75.38
N LYS A 265 -66.69 27.68 75.31
CA LYS A 265 -65.96 28.46 76.32
C LYS A 265 -66.46 29.91 76.40
N ALA A 266 -66.66 30.57 75.26
CA ALA A 266 -67.21 31.93 75.21
C ALA A 266 -68.62 31.98 75.83
N LYS A 267 -69.47 31.01 75.49
CA LYS A 267 -70.80 30.86 76.08
C LYS A 267 -70.74 30.72 77.61
N ALA A 268 -69.91 29.81 78.12
CA ALA A 268 -69.77 29.59 79.56
C ALA A 268 -69.29 30.85 80.32
N LEU A 269 -68.38 31.63 79.72
CA LEU A 269 -67.91 32.90 80.29
C LEU A 269 -69.01 33.96 80.33
N LEU A 270 -69.86 34.04 79.30
CA LEU A 270 -71.00 34.98 79.26
C LEU A 270 -72.17 34.55 80.14
N GLU A 271 -72.37 33.25 80.37
CA GLU A 271 -73.39 32.75 81.32
C GLU A 271 -72.98 33.01 82.78
N GLY A 272 -71.67 32.93 83.06
CA GLY A 272 -71.09 33.11 84.40
C GLY A 272 -70.97 34.56 84.89
N THR A 273 -71.23 35.58 84.06
CA THR A 273 -71.18 37.00 84.48
C THR A 273 -72.54 37.49 84.97
N ASP A 274 -72.57 38.45 85.90
CA ASP A 274 -73.81 39.03 86.43
C ASP A 274 -74.42 40.14 85.56
N GLU A 275 -73.73 40.56 84.49
CA GLU A 275 -74.20 41.59 83.56
C GLU A 275 -75.29 41.06 82.63
N ALA A 276 -76.51 41.62 82.75
CA ALA A 276 -77.68 41.15 82.01
C ALA A 276 -77.53 41.29 80.49
N ALA A 277 -76.93 42.39 80.02
CA ALA A 277 -76.72 42.61 78.59
C ALA A 277 -75.83 41.52 77.97
N LEU A 278 -74.81 41.05 78.68
CA LEU A 278 -73.90 39.99 78.21
C LEU A 278 -74.57 38.61 78.21
N ARG A 279 -75.38 38.29 79.23
CA ARG A 279 -76.15 37.03 79.28
C ARG A 279 -77.14 36.88 78.12
N THR A 280 -77.70 37.98 77.60
CA THR A 280 -78.61 37.91 76.43
C THR A 280 -77.94 37.41 75.15
N LEU A 281 -76.60 37.39 75.07
CA LEU A 281 -75.84 36.84 73.95
C LEU A 281 -75.60 35.33 74.07
N ALA A 282 -75.77 34.73 75.25
CA ALA A 282 -75.54 33.29 75.46
C ALA A 282 -76.49 32.38 74.65
N PRO A 283 -77.79 32.69 74.49
CA PRO A 283 -78.66 31.96 73.57
C PRO A 283 -78.18 32.00 72.12
N GLN A 284 -77.66 33.14 71.64
CA GLN A 284 -77.11 33.26 70.28
C GLN A 284 -75.85 32.40 70.10
N LEU A 285 -74.98 32.32 71.12
CA LEU A 285 -73.83 31.40 71.10
C LEU A 285 -74.25 29.93 71.18
N ALA A 286 -75.34 29.61 71.86
CA ALA A 286 -75.89 28.25 71.88
C ALA A 286 -76.44 27.84 70.51
N GLU A 287 -77.11 28.75 69.80
CA GLU A 287 -77.54 28.53 68.42
C GLU A 287 -76.35 28.35 67.47
N ALA A 288 -75.32 29.21 67.56
CA ALA A 288 -74.10 29.07 66.77
C ALA A 288 -73.38 27.74 67.04
N LEU A 289 -73.32 27.31 68.31
CA LEU A 289 -72.73 26.02 68.69
C LEU A 289 -73.48 24.83 68.07
N ALA A 290 -74.82 24.88 68.08
CA ALA A 290 -75.65 23.84 67.46
C ALA A 290 -75.40 23.76 65.95
N VAL A 291 -75.40 24.91 65.25
CA VAL A 291 -75.13 24.97 63.80
C VAL A 291 -73.75 24.41 63.46
N VAL A 292 -72.71 24.80 64.19
CA VAL A 292 -71.34 24.31 63.94
C VAL A 292 -71.22 22.81 64.22
N SER A 293 -71.90 22.31 65.26
CA SER A 293 -71.91 20.88 65.60
C SER A 293 -72.64 20.06 64.54
N ASP A 294 -73.76 20.56 64.01
CA ASP A 294 -74.50 19.92 62.93
C ASP A 294 -73.67 19.84 61.64
N VAL A 295 -73.02 20.94 61.23
CA VAL A 295 -72.13 20.95 60.06
C VAL A 295 -70.96 19.97 60.24
N SER A 296 -70.36 19.89 61.44
CA SER A 296 -69.29 18.93 61.70
C SER A 296 -69.76 17.47 61.57
N ARG A 297 -70.98 17.18 62.03
CA ARG A 297 -71.61 15.86 61.88
C ARG A 297 -71.93 15.53 60.43
N GLU A 298 -72.43 16.50 59.67
CA GLU A 298 -72.66 16.34 58.22
C GLU A 298 -71.36 16.10 57.45
N LEU A 299 -70.27 16.82 57.78
CA LEU A 299 -68.94 16.58 57.21
C LEU A 299 -68.41 15.18 57.53
N THR A 300 -68.66 14.67 58.74
CA THR A 300 -68.27 13.31 59.14
C THR A 300 -69.03 12.26 58.33
N ALA A 301 -70.36 12.42 58.20
CA ALA A 301 -71.19 11.53 57.39
C ALA A 301 -70.75 11.55 55.91
N PHE A 302 -70.46 12.73 55.37
CA PHE A 302 -69.95 12.87 54.01
C PHE A 302 -68.62 12.13 53.81
N THR A 303 -67.67 12.23 54.75
CA THR A 303 -66.38 11.51 54.64
C THR A 303 -66.52 9.98 54.77
N ASP A 304 -67.49 9.51 55.55
CA ASP A 304 -67.79 8.08 55.75
C ASP A 304 -68.45 7.44 54.52
N GLU A 305 -69.21 8.23 53.75
CA GLU A 305 -69.84 7.79 52.49
C GLU A 305 -68.87 7.71 51.30
N LEU A 306 -67.72 8.41 51.37
CA LEU A 306 -66.72 8.38 50.32
C LEU A 306 -66.04 6.99 50.24
N PRO A 307 -65.91 6.37 49.05
CA PRO A 307 -65.16 5.12 48.88
C PRO A 307 -63.71 5.27 49.37
N SER A 308 -63.16 4.27 50.07
CA SER A 308 -61.76 4.29 50.53
C SER A 308 -60.88 3.53 49.55
N ASP A 309 -60.23 4.27 48.64
CA ASP A 309 -59.47 3.72 47.52
C ASP A 309 -58.01 4.23 47.46
N ALA A 310 -57.46 4.77 48.57
CA ALA A 310 -56.13 5.39 48.59
C ALA A 310 -55.00 4.47 48.10
N SER A 311 -55.05 3.16 48.42
CA SER A 311 -54.08 2.17 47.93
C SER A 311 -54.17 1.93 46.42
N THR A 312 -55.30 2.26 45.79
CA THR A 312 -55.50 2.12 44.35
C THR A 312 -54.90 3.30 43.57
N LEU A 313 -54.91 4.51 44.14
CA LEU A 313 -54.31 5.70 43.53
C LEU A 313 -52.78 5.57 43.47
N GLU A 314 -52.14 5.17 44.57
CA GLU A 314 -50.69 4.93 44.60
C GLU A 314 -50.27 3.85 43.59
N GLY A 315 -51.03 2.75 43.50
CA GLY A 315 -50.80 1.69 42.52
C GLY A 315 -50.93 2.18 41.07
N LYS A 316 -51.93 3.01 40.77
CA LYS A 316 -52.11 3.60 39.45
C LYS A 316 -51.02 4.62 39.12
N LEU A 317 -50.59 5.47 40.05
CA LEU A 317 -49.47 6.40 39.84
C LEU A 317 -48.15 5.65 39.58
N ALA A 318 -47.88 4.57 40.32
CA ALA A 318 -46.72 3.72 40.07
C ALA A 318 -46.78 3.08 38.67
N ARG A 319 -47.95 2.57 38.25
CA ARG A 319 -48.15 2.05 36.90
C ARG A 319 -47.95 3.12 35.83
N GLN A 320 -48.42 4.34 36.06
CA GLN A 320 -48.21 5.48 35.14
C GLN A 320 -46.72 5.79 34.97
N GLY A 321 -45.94 5.71 36.06
CA GLY A 321 -44.50 5.90 36.06
C GLY A 321 -43.76 4.83 35.22
N GLN A 322 -44.20 3.57 35.29
CA GLN A 322 -43.67 2.49 34.46
C GLN A 322 -43.91 2.76 32.97
N LEU A 323 -45.16 3.09 32.59
CA LEU A 323 -45.52 3.39 31.20
C LEU A 323 -44.79 4.63 30.66
N ARG A 324 -44.67 5.70 31.46
CA ARG A 324 -43.90 6.90 31.11
C ARG A 324 -42.41 6.63 30.90
N THR A 325 -41.84 5.67 31.63
CA THR A 325 -40.45 5.29 31.44
C THR A 325 -40.24 4.67 30.07
N LEU A 326 -41.18 3.84 29.61
CA LEU A 326 -41.14 3.23 28.28
C LEU A 326 -41.32 4.27 27.17
N THR A 327 -42.32 5.15 27.27
CA THR A 327 -42.55 6.17 26.23
C THR A 327 -41.35 7.13 26.13
N ARG A 328 -40.77 7.55 27.25
CA ARG A 328 -39.54 8.36 27.21
C ARG A 328 -38.36 7.68 26.50
N LYS A 329 -38.25 6.35 26.57
CA LYS A 329 -37.12 5.59 26.02
C LYS A 329 -37.31 5.17 24.57
N TYR A 330 -38.53 4.81 24.16
CA TYR A 330 -38.76 4.08 22.91
C TYR A 330 -39.67 4.80 21.90
N ALA A 331 -40.68 5.55 22.33
CA ALA A 331 -41.59 6.26 21.43
C ALA A 331 -42.45 7.33 22.13
N ALA A 332 -42.94 8.32 21.39
CA ALA A 332 -43.72 9.43 21.95
C ALA A 332 -44.99 9.02 22.72
N ASP A 333 -45.62 7.90 22.36
CA ASP A 333 -46.83 7.36 22.96
C ASP A 333 -46.78 5.83 23.11
N LEU A 334 -47.74 5.26 23.84
CA LEU A 334 -47.76 3.82 24.13
C LEU A 334 -47.96 2.97 22.87
N ASN A 335 -48.75 3.47 21.92
CA ASN A 335 -48.95 2.83 20.62
C ASN A 335 -47.63 2.75 19.84
N GLY A 336 -46.84 3.82 19.83
CA GLY A 336 -45.52 3.85 19.22
C GLY A 336 -44.55 2.86 19.88
N VAL A 337 -44.61 2.70 21.21
CA VAL A 337 -43.76 1.73 21.92
C VAL A 337 -44.09 0.30 21.48
N MET A 338 -45.37 -0.04 21.36
CA MET A 338 -45.80 -1.37 20.92
C MET A 338 -45.47 -1.63 19.44
N ALA A 339 -45.66 -0.64 18.58
CA ALA A 339 -45.27 -0.73 17.17
C ALA A 339 -43.76 -0.93 17.01
N TRP A 340 -42.97 -0.17 17.77
CA TRP A 340 -41.52 -0.33 17.83
C TRP A 340 -41.11 -1.72 18.31
N ALA A 341 -41.77 -2.25 19.35
CA ALA A 341 -41.50 -3.59 19.87
C ALA A 341 -41.82 -4.67 18.82
N GLN A 342 -42.89 -4.52 18.05
CA GLN A 342 -43.22 -5.46 16.97
C GLN A 342 -42.17 -5.43 15.86
N GLU A 343 -41.72 -4.24 15.44
CA GLU A 343 -40.66 -4.08 14.45
C GLU A 343 -39.34 -4.68 14.95
N ALA A 344 -38.98 -4.41 16.21
CA ALA A 344 -37.78 -4.96 16.85
C ALA A 344 -37.80 -6.49 16.91
N ARG A 345 -38.95 -7.11 17.23
CA ARG A 345 -39.10 -8.58 17.20
C ARG A 345 -38.94 -9.16 15.80
N SER A 346 -39.50 -8.49 14.78
CA SER A 346 -39.33 -8.91 13.37
C SER A 346 -37.87 -8.87 12.95
N ARG A 347 -37.17 -7.77 13.25
CA ARG A 347 -35.75 -7.63 12.96
C ARG A 347 -34.92 -8.70 13.66
N LEU A 348 -35.18 -8.95 14.94
CA LEU A 348 -34.45 -9.95 15.72
C LEU A 348 -34.68 -11.39 15.19
N ALA A 349 -35.85 -11.68 14.64
CA ALA A 349 -36.14 -12.96 13.98
C ALA A 349 -35.41 -13.13 12.63
N GLU A 350 -35.03 -12.03 11.97
CA GLU A 350 -34.24 -12.03 10.72
C GLU A 350 -32.72 -12.14 10.97
N VAL A 351 -32.25 -11.92 12.20
CA VAL A 351 -30.83 -12.06 12.56
C VAL A 351 -30.45 -13.54 12.64
N ASP A 352 -30.11 -14.12 11.49
CA ASP A 352 -29.40 -15.40 11.41
C ASP A 352 -27.89 -15.16 11.54
N THR A 353 -27.35 -15.32 12.75
CA THR A 353 -25.91 -15.39 12.97
C THR A 353 -25.42 -16.78 12.59
N SER A 354 -25.15 -17.02 11.31
CA SER A 354 -24.63 -18.29 10.84
C SER A 354 -23.16 -18.49 11.26
N GLU A 355 -22.92 -18.72 12.56
CA GLU A 355 -21.60 -18.97 13.16
C GLU A 355 -20.88 -20.13 12.46
N GLU A 356 -21.64 -21.13 12.00
CA GLU A 356 -21.13 -22.25 11.21
C GLU A 356 -20.47 -21.80 9.90
N THR A 357 -21.03 -20.78 9.23
CA THR A 357 -20.45 -20.24 7.99
C THR A 357 -19.17 -19.46 8.26
N LEU A 358 -19.11 -18.70 9.36
CA LEU A 358 -17.89 -18.01 9.79
C LEU A 358 -16.81 -19.01 10.19
N ALA A 359 -17.16 -20.08 10.91
CA ALA A 359 -16.23 -21.14 11.27
C ALA A 359 -15.68 -21.86 10.03
N ALA A 360 -16.55 -22.21 9.08
CA ALA A 360 -16.13 -22.82 7.80
C ALA A 360 -15.21 -21.88 6.99
N LEU A 361 -15.53 -20.57 6.97
CA LEU A 361 -14.71 -19.57 6.29
C LEU A 361 -13.35 -19.38 6.98
N SER A 362 -13.30 -19.38 8.31
CA SER A 362 -12.06 -19.34 9.09
C SER A 362 -11.17 -20.54 8.76
N GLN A 363 -11.72 -21.76 8.78
CA GLN A 363 -10.99 -22.98 8.42
C GLN A 363 -10.47 -22.93 6.97
N ARG A 364 -11.25 -22.33 6.05
CA ARG A 364 -10.82 -22.13 4.66
C ARG A 364 -9.63 -21.16 4.58
N VAL A 365 -9.65 -20.07 5.33
CA VAL A 365 -8.55 -19.10 5.41
C VAL A 365 -7.29 -19.77 5.97
N ASP A 366 -7.41 -20.55 7.05
CA ASP A 366 -6.27 -21.25 7.67
C ASP A 366 -5.65 -22.27 6.72
N ARG A 367 -6.48 -23.04 6.00
CA ARG A 367 -6.00 -23.97 4.97
C ARG A 367 -5.25 -23.25 3.84
N LEU A 368 -5.81 -22.15 3.33
CA LEU A 368 -5.16 -21.34 2.29
C LEU A 368 -3.87 -20.70 2.78
N ALA A 369 -3.81 -20.30 4.05
CA ALA A 369 -2.59 -19.79 4.67
C ALA A 369 -1.50 -20.88 4.71
N GLY A 370 -1.86 -22.12 5.07
CA GLY A 370 -0.94 -23.26 5.02
C GLY A 370 -0.43 -23.58 3.61
N GLU A 371 -1.31 -23.57 2.61
CA GLU A 371 -0.94 -23.76 1.19
C GLU A 371 -0.01 -22.63 0.70
N LEU A 372 -0.29 -21.38 1.08
CA LEU A 372 0.55 -20.22 0.76
C LEU A 372 1.91 -20.29 1.46
N ALA A 373 1.96 -20.69 2.73
CA ALA A 373 3.20 -20.85 3.49
C ALA A 373 4.09 -21.94 2.87
N ALA A 374 3.51 -23.04 2.39
CA ALA A 374 4.25 -24.07 1.66
C ALA A 374 4.82 -23.55 0.34
N ALA A 375 4.04 -22.79 -0.44
CA ALA A 375 4.51 -22.16 -1.68
C ALA A 375 5.63 -21.14 -1.42
N ALA A 376 5.48 -20.30 -0.38
CA ALA A 376 6.49 -19.35 0.06
C ALA A 376 7.80 -20.04 0.44
N THR A 377 7.73 -21.10 1.25
CA THR A 377 8.90 -21.89 1.66
C THR A 377 9.62 -22.53 0.46
N GLY A 378 8.86 -23.03 -0.52
CA GLY A 378 9.41 -23.54 -1.77
C GLY A 378 10.17 -22.47 -2.56
N LEU A 379 9.60 -21.28 -2.67
CA LEU A 379 10.22 -20.12 -3.33
C LEU A 379 11.49 -19.67 -2.60
N THR A 380 11.46 -19.52 -1.28
CA THR A 380 12.63 -19.17 -0.46
C THR A 380 13.76 -20.18 -0.67
N LYS A 381 13.46 -21.49 -0.64
CA LYS A 381 14.48 -22.53 -0.84
C LYS A 381 15.13 -22.45 -2.23
N ALA A 382 14.34 -22.19 -3.27
CA ALA A 382 14.86 -21.98 -4.63
C ALA A 382 15.76 -20.75 -4.70
N ARG A 383 15.33 -19.62 -4.11
CA ARG A 383 16.12 -18.38 -4.03
C ARG A 383 17.41 -18.55 -3.24
N THR A 384 17.39 -19.22 -2.10
CA THR A 384 18.62 -19.49 -1.31
C THR A 384 19.62 -20.35 -2.10
N LYS A 385 19.13 -21.33 -2.88
CA LYS A 385 19.99 -22.15 -3.75
C LYS A 385 20.59 -21.29 -4.88
N ALA A 386 19.76 -20.48 -5.54
CA ALA A 386 20.19 -19.53 -6.57
C ALA A 386 21.21 -18.53 -6.03
N ALA A 387 20.99 -18.01 -4.82
CA ALA A 387 21.84 -17.03 -4.16
C ALA A 387 23.25 -17.57 -3.93
N LYS A 388 23.38 -18.83 -3.51
CA LYS A 388 24.67 -19.51 -3.36
C LYS A 388 25.37 -19.73 -4.70
N ALA A 389 24.63 -20.13 -5.73
CA ALA A 389 25.18 -20.37 -7.07
C ALA A 389 25.65 -19.07 -7.73
N LEU A 390 24.80 -18.03 -7.74
CA LEU A 390 25.11 -16.70 -8.25
C LEU A 390 26.28 -16.10 -7.47
N GLY A 391 26.27 -16.17 -6.13
CA GLY A 391 27.36 -15.67 -5.30
C GLY A 391 28.72 -16.30 -5.64
N LYS A 392 28.74 -17.62 -5.86
CA LYS A 392 29.95 -18.34 -6.27
C LYS A 392 30.40 -17.95 -7.68
N ALA A 393 29.47 -17.81 -8.63
CA ALA A 393 29.77 -17.43 -10.00
C ALA A 393 30.36 -16.01 -10.07
N VAL A 394 29.73 -15.03 -9.40
CA VAL A 394 30.22 -13.65 -9.33
C VAL A 394 31.58 -13.58 -8.64
N THR A 395 31.77 -14.30 -7.52
CA THR A 395 33.08 -14.35 -6.84
C THR A 395 34.18 -14.93 -7.74
N GLY A 396 33.86 -15.94 -8.55
CA GLY A 396 34.78 -16.48 -9.55
C GLY A 396 35.15 -15.48 -10.63
N GLU A 397 34.19 -14.69 -11.10
CA GLU A 397 34.44 -13.63 -12.08
C GLU A 397 35.24 -12.45 -11.50
N LEU A 398 34.99 -12.07 -10.25
CA LEU A 398 35.77 -11.04 -9.55
C LEU A 398 37.26 -11.38 -9.46
N ALA A 399 37.62 -12.65 -9.23
CA ALA A 399 39.02 -13.07 -9.23
C ALA A 399 39.69 -12.81 -10.59
N GLY A 400 38.95 -12.95 -11.70
CA GLY A 400 39.40 -12.61 -13.05
C GLY A 400 39.60 -11.11 -13.27
N LEU A 401 38.86 -10.26 -12.56
CA LEU A 401 38.95 -8.79 -12.65
C LEU A 401 39.97 -8.17 -11.69
N ALA A 402 41.04 -8.91 -11.37
CA ALA A 402 42.08 -8.53 -10.41
C ALA A 402 41.56 -8.25 -8.98
N MET A 403 40.50 -8.97 -8.57
CA MET A 403 39.92 -8.92 -7.23
C MET A 403 39.91 -10.32 -6.59
N ASP A 404 41.05 -11.00 -6.60
CA ASP A 404 41.27 -12.39 -6.13
C ASP A 404 40.91 -12.61 -4.65
N ARG A 405 40.94 -11.55 -3.85
CA ARG A 405 40.59 -11.58 -2.42
C ARG A 405 39.18 -11.09 -2.13
N ALA A 406 38.43 -10.64 -3.13
CA ALA A 406 37.07 -10.17 -2.93
C ALA A 406 36.10 -11.34 -2.77
N ALA A 407 35.00 -11.09 -2.06
CA ALA A 407 33.92 -12.05 -1.90
C ALA A 407 32.57 -11.36 -2.15
N PHE A 408 31.67 -12.07 -2.82
CA PHE A 408 30.31 -11.62 -3.08
C PHE A 408 29.32 -12.64 -2.51
N THR A 409 28.40 -12.19 -1.68
CA THR A 409 27.36 -13.02 -1.06
C THR A 409 25.98 -12.42 -1.28
N ILE A 410 24.97 -13.27 -1.24
CA ILE A 410 23.58 -12.86 -1.37
C ILE A 410 22.84 -13.38 -0.15
N ALA A 411 22.32 -12.47 0.67
CA ALA A 411 21.46 -12.79 1.79
C ALA A 411 20.01 -12.89 1.30
N VAL A 412 19.30 -13.93 1.74
CA VAL A 412 17.86 -14.12 1.49
C VAL A 412 17.21 -14.27 2.85
N GLU A 413 16.50 -13.23 3.30
CA GLU A 413 15.93 -13.15 4.64
C GLU A 413 14.42 -12.92 4.59
N PRO A 414 13.63 -13.51 5.49
CA PRO A 414 12.20 -13.28 5.52
C PRO A 414 11.88 -11.82 5.92
N ILE A 415 10.90 -11.22 5.24
CA ILE A 415 10.40 -9.88 5.56
C ILE A 415 9.48 -9.99 6.78
N PRO A 416 9.82 -9.41 7.95
CA PRO A 416 8.97 -9.52 9.14
C PRO A 416 7.64 -8.79 8.92
N ALA A 417 6.54 -9.40 9.37
CA ALA A 417 5.24 -8.75 9.36
C ALA A 417 5.21 -7.56 10.33
N ARG A 418 4.60 -6.45 9.91
CA ARG A 418 4.35 -5.29 10.77
C ARG A 418 3.03 -5.45 11.55
N ALA A 419 2.81 -4.61 12.55
CA ALA A 419 1.56 -4.63 13.33
C ALA A 419 0.33 -4.28 12.46
N ASP A 420 0.52 -3.40 11.48
CA ASP A 420 -0.47 -2.90 10.52
C ASP A 420 -0.37 -3.58 9.14
N ASP A 421 0.21 -4.79 9.09
CA ASP A 421 0.49 -5.45 7.83
C ASP A 421 -0.79 -5.81 7.05
N SER A 422 -0.79 -5.47 5.77
CA SER A 422 -1.85 -5.81 4.82
C SER A 422 -2.02 -7.31 4.60
N ALA A 423 -0.94 -8.09 4.73
CA ALA A 423 -0.84 -9.49 4.36
C ALA A 423 0.09 -10.28 5.30
N PRO A 424 -0.21 -10.35 6.62
CA PRO A 424 0.60 -11.11 7.57
C PRO A 424 0.37 -12.60 7.40
N LEU A 425 1.44 -13.35 7.11
CA LEU A 425 1.42 -14.80 6.95
C LEU A 425 2.27 -15.45 8.04
N GLN A 426 1.72 -16.47 8.70
CA GLN A 426 2.48 -17.28 9.65
C GLN A 426 3.22 -18.39 8.90
N LEU A 427 4.55 -18.34 8.85
CA LEU A 427 5.36 -19.42 8.24
C LEU A 427 5.63 -20.56 9.22
N SER A 428 5.92 -20.21 10.47
CA SER A 428 6.18 -21.15 11.56
C SER A 428 5.72 -20.53 12.90
N PRO A 429 5.49 -21.31 13.97
CA PRO A 429 5.08 -20.75 15.26
C PRO A 429 6.06 -19.65 15.73
N GLY A 430 5.54 -18.43 15.92
CA GLY A 430 6.36 -17.26 16.32
C GLY A 430 7.04 -16.50 15.17
N GLN A 431 6.91 -16.94 13.92
CA GLN A 431 7.47 -16.26 12.74
C GLN A 431 6.37 -15.78 11.78
N ALA A 432 5.93 -14.53 11.98
CA ALA A 432 5.01 -13.84 11.08
C ALA A 432 5.79 -13.01 10.06
N VAL A 433 5.47 -13.17 8.78
CA VAL A 433 6.14 -12.50 7.66
C VAL A 433 5.15 -11.74 6.78
N HIS A 434 5.65 -10.72 6.09
CA HIS A 434 4.88 -10.02 5.07
C HIS A 434 4.80 -10.89 3.80
N ALA A 435 3.60 -11.29 3.41
CA ALA A 435 3.35 -11.94 2.13
C ALA A 435 3.17 -10.89 1.01
N GLY A 436 4.28 -10.43 0.45
CA GLY A 436 4.31 -9.49 -0.67
C GLY A 436 3.91 -10.13 -2.00
N SER A 437 3.73 -9.34 -3.07
CA SER A 437 3.43 -9.87 -4.41
C SER A 437 4.58 -10.68 -5.03
N SER A 438 5.80 -10.47 -4.55
CA SER A 438 7.02 -11.14 -5.02
C SER A 438 7.53 -12.21 -4.05
N GLY A 439 6.75 -12.62 -3.05
CA GLY A 439 7.16 -13.60 -2.04
C GLY A 439 7.28 -12.99 -0.65
N THR A 440 7.92 -13.75 0.24
CA THR A 440 8.15 -13.38 1.66
C THR A 440 9.60 -12.99 1.94
N ASP A 441 10.46 -12.96 0.92
CA ASP A 441 11.90 -12.78 1.08
C ASP A 441 12.36 -11.38 0.67
N ALA A 442 13.26 -10.79 1.46
CA ALA A 442 14.13 -9.71 1.08
C ALA A 442 15.46 -10.30 0.61
N VAL A 443 15.99 -9.75 -0.49
CA VAL A 443 17.31 -10.11 -1.03
C VAL A 443 18.23 -8.92 -0.87
N GLU A 444 19.41 -9.16 -0.29
CA GLU A 444 20.46 -8.17 -0.15
C GLU A 444 21.79 -8.70 -0.70
N PHE A 445 22.40 -7.94 -1.60
CA PHE A 445 23.73 -8.25 -2.14
C PHE A 445 24.81 -7.66 -1.25
N GLY A 446 25.68 -8.54 -0.75
CA GLY A 446 26.85 -8.24 0.06
C GLY A 446 28.14 -8.30 -0.75
N PHE A 447 29.04 -7.37 -0.47
CA PHE A 447 30.38 -7.34 -1.02
C PHE A 447 31.43 -7.14 0.08
N ALA A 448 32.58 -7.78 -0.09
CA ALA A 448 33.78 -7.53 0.70
C ALA A 448 34.97 -7.43 -0.27
N ALA A 449 35.66 -6.28 -0.30
CA ALA A 449 36.81 -6.05 -1.18
C ALA A 449 38.01 -6.99 -0.88
N HIS A 450 38.15 -7.38 0.39
CA HIS A 450 39.13 -8.34 0.87
C HIS A 450 38.47 -9.30 1.87
N ARG A 451 39.02 -10.52 1.98
CA ARG A 451 38.51 -11.56 2.89
C ARG A 451 38.47 -11.14 4.36
N ASP A 452 39.33 -10.21 4.76
CA ASP A 452 39.42 -9.70 6.13
C ASP A 452 38.49 -8.50 6.37
N ASN A 453 37.90 -7.94 5.32
CA ASN A 453 36.94 -6.84 5.44
C ASN A 453 35.55 -7.40 5.82
N PRO A 454 34.75 -6.65 6.59
CA PRO A 454 33.38 -7.03 6.87
C PRO A 454 32.57 -7.11 5.57
N MET A 455 31.69 -8.12 5.48
CA MET A 455 30.69 -8.18 4.42
C MET A 455 29.69 -7.05 4.64
N LEU A 456 29.61 -6.14 3.67
CA LEU A 456 28.72 -4.97 3.74
C LEU A 456 27.75 -4.98 2.55
N PRO A 457 26.56 -4.38 2.71
CA PRO A 457 25.67 -4.17 1.57
C PRO A 457 26.40 -3.43 0.44
N LEU A 458 26.14 -3.79 -0.82
CA LEU A 458 26.76 -3.15 -1.99
C LEU A 458 26.71 -1.62 -1.92
N ALA A 459 25.60 -1.08 -1.42
CA ALA A 459 25.38 0.36 -1.27
C ALA A 459 26.38 1.07 -0.34
N LYS A 460 27.01 0.34 0.59
CA LYS A 460 27.90 0.86 1.63
C LYS A 460 29.35 0.42 1.46
N SER A 461 29.63 -0.54 0.57
CA SER A 461 30.88 -1.30 0.61
C SER A 461 31.94 -0.88 -0.41
N ALA A 462 31.59 -0.22 -1.51
CA ALA A 462 32.49 -0.14 -2.67
C ALA A 462 32.94 1.28 -3.00
N SER A 463 34.24 1.44 -3.27
CA SER A 463 34.78 2.59 -4.00
C SER A 463 34.28 2.57 -5.46
N GLY A 464 34.16 3.72 -6.12
CA GLY A 464 33.57 3.83 -7.47
C GLY A 464 34.17 2.85 -8.50
N GLY A 465 35.49 2.66 -8.50
CA GLY A 465 36.16 1.73 -9.43
C GLY A 465 36.02 0.25 -9.06
N GLU A 466 35.79 -0.09 -7.78
CA GLU A 466 35.52 -1.47 -7.36
C GLU A 466 34.08 -1.86 -7.67
N LEU A 467 33.15 -0.92 -7.49
CA LEU A 467 31.75 -1.12 -7.81
C LEU A 467 31.54 -1.41 -9.30
N SER A 468 32.19 -0.64 -10.20
CA SER A 468 32.11 -0.89 -11.64
C SER A 468 32.56 -2.31 -12.03
N ARG A 469 33.61 -2.84 -11.37
CA ARG A 469 34.07 -4.22 -11.61
C ARG A 469 33.13 -5.27 -11.04
N VAL A 470 32.54 -5.03 -9.87
CA VAL A 470 31.51 -5.90 -9.29
C VAL A 470 30.27 -5.95 -10.16
N MET A 471 29.84 -4.80 -10.69
CA MET A 471 28.70 -4.71 -11.59
C MET A 471 28.99 -5.44 -12.90
N LEU A 472 30.17 -5.25 -13.50
CA LEU A 472 30.56 -6.02 -14.70
C LEU A 472 30.57 -7.54 -14.43
N ALA A 473 31.12 -7.99 -13.30
CA ALA A 473 31.12 -9.40 -12.93
C ALA A 473 29.69 -9.95 -12.78
N LEU A 474 28.81 -9.19 -12.14
CA LEU A 474 27.40 -9.55 -11.98
C LEU A 474 26.70 -9.63 -13.34
N GLU A 475 26.86 -8.61 -14.19
CA GLU A 475 26.20 -8.56 -15.50
C GLU A 475 26.69 -9.65 -16.43
N VAL A 476 27.99 -9.97 -16.45
CA VAL A 476 28.52 -11.09 -17.24
C VAL A 476 27.91 -12.43 -16.80
N VAL A 477 27.71 -12.63 -15.49
CA VAL A 477 27.10 -13.86 -14.95
C VAL A 477 25.59 -13.92 -15.24
N LEU A 478 24.89 -12.79 -15.14
CA LEU A 478 23.46 -12.71 -15.45
C LEU A 478 23.20 -12.86 -16.95
N ALA A 479 23.99 -12.21 -17.79
CA ALA A 479 23.87 -12.25 -19.25
C ALA A 479 24.13 -13.65 -19.82
N ALA A 480 24.96 -14.47 -19.16
CA ALA A 480 25.16 -15.86 -19.56
C ALA A 480 23.86 -16.68 -19.65
N SER A 481 22.77 -16.23 -19.00
CA SER A 481 21.44 -16.86 -19.01
C SER A 481 20.46 -16.28 -20.03
N THR A 482 20.84 -15.26 -20.82
CA THR A 482 19.93 -14.57 -21.76
C THR A 482 20.66 -14.17 -23.05
N ALA A 483 20.95 -15.13 -23.92
CA ALA A 483 21.63 -14.87 -25.20
C ALA A 483 20.83 -13.94 -26.14
N GLY A 484 21.52 -13.27 -27.07
CA GLY A 484 20.90 -12.55 -28.19
C GLY A 484 20.46 -11.10 -27.92
N THR A 485 20.89 -10.50 -26.80
CA THR A 485 20.58 -9.10 -26.48
C THR A 485 21.76 -8.16 -26.75
N THR A 486 21.48 -6.89 -27.04
CA THR A 486 22.48 -5.83 -27.13
C THR A 486 22.75 -5.26 -25.75
N MET A 487 24.00 -5.29 -25.30
CA MET A 487 24.46 -4.77 -24.02
C MET A 487 25.37 -3.57 -24.23
N VAL A 488 25.02 -2.44 -23.64
CA VAL A 488 25.81 -1.21 -23.71
C VAL A 488 26.46 -0.97 -22.35
N PHE A 489 27.76 -0.75 -22.31
CA PHE A 489 28.54 -0.51 -21.11
C PHE A 489 29.19 0.87 -21.16
N ASP A 490 28.80 1.74 -20.23
CA ASP A 490 29.37 3.07 -20.05
C ASP A 490 30.26 3.11 -18.82
N GLU A 491 31.45 3.70 -18.93
CA GLU A 491 32.40 3.92 -17.83
C GLU A 491 32.81 2.65 -17.03
N VAL A 492 32.80 1.47 -17.67
CA VAL A 492 33.26 0.21 -17.04
C VAL A 492 34.73 0.23 -16.63
N ASP A 493 35.50 1.16 -17.20
CA ASP A 493 36.92 1.36 -17.00
C ASP A 493 37.23 2.52 -16.03
N ALA A 494 36.22 3.15 -15.42
CA ALA A 494 36.41 4.25 -14.48
C ALA A 494 37.23 3.83 -13.25
N GLY A 495 38.36 4.50 -13.03
CA GLY A 495 39.24 4.22 -11.89
C GLY A 495 40.00 2.90 -12.00
N VAL A 496 40.14 2.33 -13.21
CA VAL A 496 40.87 1.10 -13.49
C VAL A 496 42.07 1.37 -14.39
N GLY A 497 43.18 0.65 -14.20
CA GLY A 497 44.37 0.78 -15.04
C GLY A 497 45.24 -0.48 -15.06
N GLY A 498 46.16 -0.54 -16.02
CA GLY A 498 47.14 -1.62 -16.13
C GLY A 498 46.51 -3.00 -16.35
N ARG A 499 46.94 -4.01 -15.57
CA ARG A 499 46.51 -5.42 -15.73
C ARG A 499 45.00 -5.61 -15.59
N ALA A 500 44.33 -4.82 -14.75
CA ALA A 500 42.88 -4.92 -14.57
C ALA A 500 42.10 -4.50 -15.82
N ALA A 501 42.61 -3.51 -16.57
CA ALA A 501 41.99 -3.05 -17.82
C ALA A 501 42.04 -4.11 -18.92
N VAL A 502 43.15 -4.85 -19.02
CA VAL A 502 43.28 -5.98 -19.95
C VAL A 502 42.25 -7.08 -19.63
N GLN A 503 42.06 -7.38 -18.34
CA GLN A 503 41.06 -8.38 -17.93
C GLN A 503 39.62 -7.96 -18.23
N ILE A 504 39.31 -6.66 -18.07
CA ILE A 504 38.00 -6.11 -18.49
C ILE A 504 37.79 -6.30 -19.99
N GLY A 505 38.78 -5.92 -20.82
CA GLY A 505 38.72 -6.10 -22.28
C GLY A 505 38.48 -7.57 -22.67
N ARG A 506 39.20 -8.49 -22.03
CA ARG A 506 39.04 -9.93 -22.24
C ARG A 506 37.64 -10.44 -21.87
N ARG A 507 37.04 -9.95 -20.79
CA ARG A 507 35.70 -10.36 -20.36
C ARG A 507 34.61 -9.83 -21.28
N LEU A 508 34.72 -8.58 -21.70
CA LEU A 508 33.80 -8.00 -22.67
C LEU A 508 33.88 -8.73 -24.02
N ALA A 509 35.09 -9.08 -24.47
CA ALA A 509 35.27 -9.89 -25.68
C ALA A 509 34.67 -11.30 -25.53
N LYS A 510 34.81 -11.93 -24.37
CA LYS A 510 34.15 -13.23 -24.11
C LYS A 510 32.63 -13.12 -24.13
N LEU A 511 32.06 -12.08 -23.51
CA LEU A 511 30.62 -11.82 -23.50
C LEU A 511 30.08 -11.55 -24.92
N ALA A 512 30.88 -10.88 -25.74
CA ALA A 512 30.58 -10.58 -27.14
C ALA A 512 30.41 -11.83 -28.05
N HIS A 513 30.76 -13.03 -27.57
CA HIS A 513 30.49 -14.27 -28.32
C HIS A 513 29.01 -14.66 -28.32
N THR A 514 28.24 -14.22 -27.31
CA THR A 514 26.82 -14.58 -27.15
C THR A 514 25.89 -13.36 -27.19
N HIS A 515 26.46 -12.16 -27.15
CA HIS A 515 25.76 -10.88 -27.08
C HIS A 515 26.41 -9.88 -28.03
N GLN A 516 25.64 -8.87 -28.45
CA GLN A 516 26.26 -7.67 -29.02
C GLN A 516 26.69 -6.76 -27.87
N VAL A 517 27.98 -6.44 -27.77
CA VAL A 517 28.52 -5.63 -26.69
C VAL A 517 29.01 -4.30 -27.23
N ILE A 518 28.48 -3.20 -26.73
CA ILE A 518 28.90 -1.83 -27.09
C ILE A 518 29.52 -1.18 -25.86
N VAL A 519 30.80 -0.81 -25.92
CA VAL A 519 31.52 -0.26 -24.77
C VAL A 519 32.04 1.13 -25.07
N VAL A 520 31.77 2.07 -24.17
CA VAL A 520 32.42 3.38 -24.18
C VAL A 520 33.61 3.34 -23.25
N THR A 521 34.81 3.58 -23.78
CA THR A 521 36.05 3.47 -23.00
C THR A 521 37.04 4.57 -23.37
N HIS A 522 37.94 4.86 -22.43
CA HIS A 522 39.12 5.69 -22.62
C HIS A 522 40.42 4.89 -22.46
N LEU A 523 40.33 3.60 -22.13
CA LEU A 523 41.48 2.74 -21.92
C LEU A 523 41.85 1.98 -23.21
N PRO A 524 43.08 2.16 -23.74
CA PRO A 524 43.53 1.46 -24.94
C PRO A 524 43.55 -0.07 -24.73
N GLN A 525 43.78 -0.53 -23.49
CA GLN A 525 43.78 -1.95 -23.15
C GLN A 525 42.43 -2.62 -23.32
N VAL A 526 41.33 -1.87 -23.20
CA VAL A 526 39.97 -2.38 -23.45
C VAL A 526 39.67 -2.29 -24.95
N ALA A 527 39.98 -1.15 -25.57
CA ALA A 527 39.74 -0.89 -26.99
C ALA A 527 40.45 -1.88 -27.93
N ALA A 528 41.63 -2.38 -27.54
CA ALA A 528 42.37 -3.38 -28.31
C ALA A 528 41.62 -4.70 -28.54
N PHE A 529 40.71 -5.09 -27.63
CA PHE A 529 39.92 -6.31 -27.75
C PHE A 529 38.71 -6.17 -28.71
N ALA A 530 38.39 -4.98 -29.18
CA ALA A 530 37.19 -4.74 -29.97
C ALA A 530 37.24 -5.44 -31.35
N ASP A 531 36.10 -5.97 -31.79
CA ASP A 531 35.82 -6.34 -33.18
C ASP A 531 35.77 -5.10 -34.05
N ILE A 532 35.01 -4.12 -33.56
CA ILE A 532 34.73 -2.87 -34.25
C ILE A 532 35.18 -1.74 -33.35
N HIS A 533 36.02 -0.86 -33.89
CA HIS A 533 36.48 0.33 -33.20
C HIS A 533 35.88 1.55 -33.89
N LEU A 534 35.01 2.25 -33.18
CA LEU A 534 34.41 3.51 -33.59
C LEU A 534 35.08 4.66 -32.84
N THR A 535 35.44 5.72 -33.56
CA THR A 535 35.89 6.99 -32.95
C THR A 535 34.80 8.05 -33.08
N VAL A 536 34.66 8.90 -32.07
CA VAL A 536 33.89 10.14 -32.14
C VAL A 536 34.82 11.30 -32.44
N ASP A 537 34.84 11.71 -33.71
CA ASP A 537 35.70 12.79 -34.19
C ASP A 537 34.95 14.13 -34.18
N ARG A 538 35.67 15.22 -33.86
CA ARG A 538 35.16 16.59 -33.96
C ARG A 538 35.33 17.06 -35.41
N VAL A 539 34.37 16.77 -36.27
CA VAL A 539 34.42 17.14 -37.70
C VAL A 539 34.13 18.64 -37.89
N ASN A 540 35.16 19.48 -37.68
CA ASN A 540 35.15 20.93 -37.93
C ASN A 540 33.89 21.66 -37.36
N SER A 541 33.64 22.90 -37.77
CA SER A 541 32.55 23.76 -37.26
C SER A 541 31.12 23.25 -37.50
N LYS A 542 30.96 22.06 -38.11
CA LYS A 542 29.66 21.42 -38.40
C LYS A 542 29.33 20.23 -37.47
N GLY A 543 30.26 19.77 -36.63
CA GLY A 543 30.00 18.99 -35.41
C GLY A 543 30.64 17.61 -35.32
N SER A 544 30.19 16.78 -34.37
CA SER A 544 30.80 15.48 -34.05
C SER A 544 30.19 14.33 -34.86
N GLY A 545 31.03 13.56 -35.56
CA GLY A 545 30.65 12.37 -36.32
C GLY A 545 31.24 11.09 -35.72
N VAL A 546 30.59 9.94 -35.94
CA VAL A 546 31.10 8.61 -35.55
C VAL A 546 31.66 7.94 -36.79
N ARG A 547 32.88 7.41 -36.71
CA ARG A 547 33.57 6.76 -37.83
C ARG A 547 34.19 5.44 -37.40
N ARG A 548 34.05 4.40 -38.23
CA ARG A 548 34.73 3.11 -38.07
C ARG A 548 36.20 3.23 -38.48
N LEU A 549 37.08 2.68 -37.65
CA LEU A 549 38.52 2.65 -37.88
C LEU A 549 38.94 1.37 -38.60
N ASP A 550 39.83 1.49 -39.59
CA ASP A 550 40.56 0.36 -40.15
C ASP A 550 41.76 -0.04 -39.27
N ASP A 551 42.51 -1.06 -39.65
CA ASP A 551 43.60 -1.58 -38.81
C ASP A 551 44.71 -0.56 -38.53
N GLU A 552 45.08 0.29 -39.50
CA GLU A 552 46.13 1.29 -39.30
C GLU A 552 45.62 2.49 -38.50
N ASP A 553 44.38 2.90 -38.74
CA ASP A 553 43.70 3.94 -37.95
C ASP A 553 43.49 3.49 -36.51
N ARG A 554 43.20 2.20 -36.28
CA ARG A 554 43.09 1.62 -34.92
C ARG A 554 44.42 1.72 -34.19
N VAL A 555 45.54 1.38 -34.83
CA VAL A 555 46.87 1.51 -34.24
C VAL A 555 47.17 2.98 -33.89
N ALA A 556 46.83 3.91 -34.79
CA ALA A 556 47.01 5.35 -34.54
C ALA A 556 46.16 5.84 -33.35
N GLU A 557 44.90 5.41 -33.27
CA GLU A 557 44.00 5.77 -32.16
C GLU A 557 44.45 5.17 -30.83
N LEU A 558 44.87 3.90 -30.82
CA LEU A 558 45.43 3.25 -29.62
C LEU A 558 46.73 3.94 -29.17
N ALA A 559 47.61 4.30 -30.10
CA ALA A 559 48.83 5.06 -29.80
C ALA A 559 48.51 6.44 -29.21
N ARG A 560 47.50 7.13 -29.76
CA ARG A 560 46.99 8.41 -29.22
C ARG A 560 46.45 8.23 -27.80
N MET A 561 45.68 7.18 -27.54
CA MET A 561 45.14 6.87 -26.21
C MET A 561 46.25 6.51 -25.19
N LEU A 562 47.32 5.85 -25.61
CA LEU A 562 48.44 5.45 -24.75
C LEU A 562 49.37 6.62 -24.39
N ALA A 563 49.77 7.43 -25.38
CA ALA A 563 50.85 8.40 -25.24
C ALA A 563 50.43 9.86 -25.41
N GLY A 564 49.16 10.13 -25.77
CA GLY A 564 48.67 11.48 -26.11
C GLY A 564 49.21 12.04 -27.42
N LEU A 565 50.12 11.32 -28.10
CA LEU A 565 50.78 11.68 -29.35
C LEU A 565 50.55 10.55 -30.35
N GLY A 566 49.60 10.74 -31.28
CA GLY A 566 49.18 9.70 -32.25
C GLY A 566 50.27 9.28 -33.25
N ASP A 567 51.30 10.11 -33.43
CA ASP A 567 52.29 9.93 -34.50
C ASP A 567 53.67 9.46 -34.03
N SER A 568 53.86 9.14 -32.74
CA SER A 568 55.16 8.63 -32.27
C SER A 568 55.39 7.18 -32.71
N ASP A 569 56.54 6.89 -33.32
CA ASP A 569 56.89 5.53 -33.77
C ASP A 569 56.90 4.51 -32.63
N THR A 570 57.36 4.91 -31.44
CA THR A 570 57.37 4.08 -30.24
C THR A 570 55.95 3.82 -29.69
N GLY A 571 55.06 4.82 -29.75
CA GLY A 571 53.67 4.66 -29.36
C GLY A 571 52.90 3.71 -30.30
N ARG A 572 53.16 3.80 -31.61
CA ARG A 572 52.55 2.90 -32.61
C ARG A 572 53.06 1.46 -32.46
N ALA A 573 54.34 1.27 -32.14
CA ALA A 573 54.88 -0.06 -31.85
C ALA A 573 54.17 -0.70 -30.65
N HIS A 574 54.03 0.04 -29.53
CA HIS A 574 53.33 -0.47 -28.35
C HIS A 574 51.84 -0.73 -28.59
N ALA A 575 51.18 0.11 -29.40
CA ALA A 575 49.79 -0.10 -29.81
C ALA A 575 49.60 -1.37 -30.65
N ARG A 576 50.54 -1.69 -31.57
CA ARG A 576 50.51 -2.93 -32.35
C ARG A 576 50.69 -4.16 -31.46
N GLU A 577 51.67 -4.15 -30.55
CA GLU A 577 51.86 -5.25 -29.59
C GLU A 577 50.60 -5.53 -28.78
N LEU A 578 49.94 -4.48 -28.29
CA LEU A 578 48.69 -4.59 -27.53
C LEU A 578 47.55 -5.16 -28.38
N LEU A 579 47.41 -4.70 -29.63
CA LEU A 579 46.38 -5.17 -30.57
C LEU A 579 46.60 -6.65 -30.94
N ASP A 580 47.85 -7.04 -31.21
CA ASP A 580 48.20 -8.41 -31.59
C ASP A 580 48.02 -9.38 -30.41
N ALA A 581 48.38 -8.96 -29.20
CA ALA A 581 48.11 -9.73 -27.98
C ALA A 581 46.61 -9.92 -27.76
N ALA A 582 45.81 -8.86 -27.91
CA ALA A 582 44.35 -8.92 -27.76
C ALA A 582 43.70 -9.82 -28.83
N ARG A 583 44.17 -9.77 -30.08
CA ARG A 583 43.72 -10.67 -31.16
C ARG A 583 44.05 -12.13 -30.86
N SER A 584 45.27 -12.40 -30.37
CA SER A 584 45.71 -13.76 -30.03
C SER A 584 44.95 -14.36 -28.85
N GLU A 585 44.55 -13.54 -27.87
CA GLU A 585 43.74 -14.00 -26.73
C GLU A 585 42.24 -14.14 -27.03
N ARG A 586 41.79 -13.58 -28.16
CA ARG A 586 40.40 -13.67 -28.64
C ARG A 586 40.13 -14.89 -29.52
N ALA A 587 41.13 -15.30 -30.31
CA ALA A 587 41.10 -16.53 -31.11
C ALA A 587 41.07 -17.77 -30.19
#